data_AF-A0A8C9V6R1-F1
#
_entry.id   AF-A0A8C9V6R1-F1
#
_cell.length_a   1.000
_cell.length_b   1.000
_cell.length_c   1.000
_cell.angle_alpha   90.00
_cell.angle_beta   90.00
_cell.angle_gamma   90.00
#
_symmetry.space_group_name_H-M   'P 1'
#
loop_
_entity.id
_entity.type
_entity.pdbx_description
1 polymer ?
#
loop_
_entity_poly.entity_id
_entity_poly.type
_entity_poly.pdbx_seq_one_letter_code
_entity_poly.pdbx_strand_id
1 'polypeptide(L)'
;MASVSHMVLFEDQSVEVSFADGAFLQLSPCGCEFVLERRAPPSAHPLEPGPRVRQRSRFATSELVVQALKFRNRFAMCPYLPEELIPVDCRKVSMYSFIDISEVEWPLLSASGSYCTDFDSNGELSICSLDGNARLLLSSSGDEFSVEFLCRGVSPALASITNTSASMNRGTSASVQSPVTLLREGPVYTWVVQSHSSFSPPPLWCYPLSLAMSRKRSMQGEFLEEAQNQEALPWAETTSQAQRCHLPRALQLRCSSPHLHRWRFRDSTHQEELEYEWHSKLPRVVWSQGVLYRSLVTTIEVFPGDGSVIRCSSTVPDYFTHHITGPDGQVCQQGVPQCRSVLFHHCV
;
A
#
# COMPACT_ATOMS: atom_id res chain seq x y z
N MET A 1 9.64 -22.76 1.89
CA MET A 1 9.68 -21.47 1.18
C MET A 1 10.67 -20.57 1.90
N ALA A 2 11.45 -19.76 1.19
CA ALA A 2 12.36 -18.83 1.84
C ALA A 2 11.54 -17.77 2.60
N SER A 3 11.85 -17.55 3.87
CA SER A 3 11.24 -16.47 4.64
C SER A 3 11.78 -15.13 4.16
N VAL A 4 10.94 -14.10 4.18
CA VAL A 4 11.36 -12.74 3.91
C VAL A 4 12.14 -12.22 5.11
N SER A 5 13.30 -11.62 4.87
CA SER A 5 14.07 -10.94 5.91
C SER A 5 13.70 -9.46 5.99
N HIS A 6 13.66 -8.79 4.83
CA HIS A 6 13.39 -7.35 4.73
C HIS A 6 12.60 -7.02 3.46
N MET A 7 11.71 -6.04 3.54
CA MET A 7 11.07 -5.41 2.38
C MET A 7 11.21 -3.89 2.46
N VAL A 8 11.47 -3.24 1.33
CA VAL A 8 11.59 -1.78 1.24
C VAL A 8 10.76 -1.30 0.07
N LEU A 9 9.83 -0.37 0.31
CA LEU A 9 9.15 0.42 -0.70
C LEU A 9 9.81 1.80 -0.72
N PHE A 10 10.25 2.25 -1.88
CA PHE A 10 10.85 3.57 -2.07
C PHE A 10 9.81 4.61 -2.48
N GLU A 11 10.16 5.89 -2.39
CA GLU A 11 9.30 7.01 -2.82
C GLU A 11 8.86 6.90 -4.30
N ASP A 12 9.70 6.34 -5.17
CA ASP A 12 9.37 6.10 -6.58
C ASP A 12 8.44 4.88 -6.79
N GLN A 13 7.94 4.25 -5.72
CA GLN A 13 7.10 3.05 -5.72
C GLN A 13 7.79 1.76 -6.19
N SER A 14 9.12 1.76 -6.35
CA SER A 14 9.89 0.52 -6.52
C SER A 14 9.99 -0.24 -5.20
N VAL A 15 10.11 -1.57 -5.28
CA VAL A 15 10.23 -2.42 -4.09
C VAL A 15 11.48 -3.27 -4.17
N GLU A 16 12.20 -3.35 -3.06
CA GLU A 16 13.28 -4.32 -2.84
C GLU A 16 12.86 -5.31 -1.76
N VAL A 17 13.14 -6.59 -1.97
CA VAL A 17 12.87 -7.66 -1.01
C VAL A 17 14.12 -8.52 -0.86
N SER A 18 14.58 -8.66 0.37
CA SER A 18 15.63 -9.60 0.75
C SER A 18 15.03 -10.81 1.43
N PHE A 19 15.49 -12.00 1.05
CA PHE A 19 15.05 -13.27 1.62
C PHE A 19 16.15 -13.90 2.47
N ALA A 20 15.77 -14.75 3.43
CA ALA A 20 16.69 -15.39 4.36
C ALA A 20 17.67 -16.39 3.69
N ASP A 21 17.30 -16.92 2.52
CA ASP A 21 18.17 -17.78 1.70
C ASP A 21 19.22 -16.99 0.89
N GLY A 22 19.19 -15.66 0.98
CA GLY A 22 20.07 -14.76 0.24
C GLY A 22 19.55 -14.39 -1.14
N ALA A 23 18.34 -14.82 -1.53
CA ALA A 23 17.70 -14.29 -2.73
C ALA A 23 17.36 -12.81 -2.54
N PHE A 24 17.35 -12.07 -3.64
CA PHE A 24 17.05 -10.65 -3.69
C PHE A 24 16.12 -10.35 -4.86
N LEU A 25 15.02 -9.67 -4.59
CA LEU A 25 14.02 -9.33 -5.58
C LEU A 25 13.84 -7.82 -5.66
N GLN A 26 13.77 -7.31 -6.88
CA GLN A 26 13.40 -5.93 -7.18
C GLN A 26 12.11 -5.92 -8.01
N LEU A 27 11.18 -5.05 -7.65
CA LEU A 27 10.02 -4.68 -8.46
C LEU A 27 10.20 -3.28 -9.01
N SER A 28 9.82 -3.10 -10.27
CA SER A 28 9.77 -1.77 -10.87
C SER A 28 8.68 -0.89 -10.21
N PRO A 29 8.80 0.45 -10.29
CA PRO A 29 7.78 1.41 -9.84
C PRO A 29 6.35 1.09 -10.27
N CYS A 30 6.19 0.62 -11.51
CA CYS A 30 4.90 0.29 -12.10
C CYS A 30 4.39 -1.12 -11.73
N GLY A 31 5.17 -1.91 -11.00
CA GLY A 31 4.88 -3.30 -10.66
C GLY A 31 4.92 -4.28 -11.84
N CYS A 32 5.09 -3.81 -13.08
CA CYS A 32 4.98 -4.63 -14.29
C CYS A 32 6.17 -5.56 -14.54
N GLU A 33 7.32 -5.25 -13.99
CA GLU A 33 8.56 -6.01 -14.18
C GLU A 33 9.22 -6.27 -12.84
N PHE A 34 9.94 -7.38 -12.78
CA PHE A 34 10.77 -7.73 -11.65
C PHE A 34 12.12 -8.29 -12.10
N VAL A 35 13.09 -8.19 -11.20
CA VAL A 35 14.36 -8.91 -11.26
C VAL A 35 14.46 -9.74 -10.00
N LEU A 36 14.67 -11.05 -10.15
CA LEU A 36 14.97 -11.97 -9.05
C LEU A 36 16.39 -12.48 -9.23
N GLU A 37 17.23 -12.20 -8.25
CA GLU A 37 18.58 -12.72 -8.10
C GLU A 37 18.57 -13.79 -7.02
N ARG A 38 19.11 -14.96 -7.32
CA ARG A 38 19.26 -16.05 -6.36
C ARG A 38 20.71 -16.19 -5.95
N ARG A 39 20.94 -16.74 -4.76
CA ARG A 39 22.28 -17.06 -4.27
C ARG A 39 23.01 -17.94 -5.28
N ALA A 40 24.26 -17.58 -5.60
CA ALA A 40 25.13 -18.42 -6.40
C ALA A 40 25.31 -19.79 -5.70
N PRO A 41 25.36 -20.90 -6.46
CA PRO A 41 25.58 -22.20 -5.86
C PRO A 41 26.94 -22.23 -5.12
N PRO A 42 27.10 -23.04 -4.06
CA PRO A 42 28.35 -23.08 -3.30
C PRO A 42 29.60 -23.44 -4.12
N SER A 43 29.39 -24.08 -5.28
CA SER A 43 30.44 -24.44 -6.24
C SER A 43 30.77 -23.35 -7.26
N ALA A 44 29.99 -22.27 -7.32
CA ALA A 44 30.25 -21.15 -8.23
C ALA A 44 31.45 -20.34 -7.74
N HIS A 45 32.17 -19.76 -8.69
CA HIS A 45 33.30 -18.91 -8.37
C HIS A 45 32.83 -17.64 -7.62
N PRO A 46 33.58 -17.09 -6.65
CA PRO A 46 33.18 -15.88 -5.91
C PRO A 46 32.90 -14.63 -6.76
N LEU A 47 33.41 -14.60 -8.00
CA LEU A 47 33.16 -13.53 -8.98
C LEU A 47 32.03 -13.86 -9.98
N GLU A 48 31.50 -15.09 -9.95
CA GLU A 48 30.35 -15.45 -10.77
C GLU A 48 29.07 -14.87 -10.13
N PRO A 49 28.33 -14.01 -10.86
CA PRO A 49 27.10 -13.47 -10.34
C PRO A 49 26.07 -14.58 -10.16
N GLY A 50 25.20 -14.43 -9.16
CA GLY A 50 24.11 -15.35 -8.92
C GLY A 50 23.17 -15.48 -10.14
N PRO A 51 22.45 -16.61 -10.29
CA PRO A 51 21.48 -16.74 -11.36
C PRO A 51 20.39 -15.68 -11.21
N ARG A 52 20.18 -14.93 -12.30
CA ARG A 52 19.27 -13.79 -12.38
C ARG A 52 18.18 -14.04 -13.40
N VAL A 53 16.96 -13.64 -13.05
CA VAL A 53 15.79 -13.68 -13.93
C VAL A 53 15.14 -12.31 -13.94
N ARG A 54 14.98 -11.72 -15.14
CA ARG A 54 14.15 -10.53 -15.36
C ARG A 54 12.93 -10.92 -16.16
N GLN A 55 11.74 -10.63 -15.64
CA GLN A 55 10.48 -11.01 -16.28
C GLN A 55 9.37 -9.99 -15.99
N ARG A 56 8.27 -10.10 -16.74
CA ARG A 56 7.05 -9.35 -16.44
C ARG A 56 6.33 -10.00 -15.28
N SER A 57 5.90 -9.19 -14.31
CA SER A 57 5.29 -9.66 -13.07
C SER A 57 4.00 -10.45 -13.28
N ARG A 58 3.19 -10.11 -14.30
CA ARG A 58 1.99 -10.88 -14.66
C ARG A 58 2.23 -12.35 -15.04
N PHE A 59 3.47 -12.71 -15.38
CA PHE A 59 3.86 -14.09 -15.69
C PHE A 59 4.67 -14.72 -14.54
N ALA A 60 4.68 -14.08 -13.38
CA ALA A 60 5.38 -14.60 -12.22
C ALA A 60 4.75 -15.92 -11.78
N THR A 61 5.58 -16.96 -11.76
CA THR A 61 5.23 -18.27 -11.21
C THR A 61 5.74 -18.44 -9.78
N SER A 62 6.57 -17.51 -9.30
CA SER A 62 7.16 -17.54 -7.97
C SER A 62 6.28 -16.78 -6.98
N GLU A 63 5.96 -17.43 -5.87
CA GLU A 63 5.26 -16.82 -4.74
C GLU A 63 6.02 -15.63 -4.15
N LEU A 64 7.35 -15.57 -4.30
CA LEU A 64 8.17 -14.44 -3.85
C LEU A 64 7.76 -13.13 -4.53
N VAL A 65 7.43 -13.19 -5.83
CA VAL A 65 6.97 -12.01 -6.60
C VAL A 65 5.57 -11.61 -6.16
N VAL A 66 4.70 -12.59 -5.89
CA VAL A 66 3.34 -12.33 -5.39
C VAL A 66 3.38 -11.68 -4.01
N GLN A 67 4.27 -12.11 -3.11
CA GLN A 67 4.49 -11.48 -1.81
C GLN A 67 5.00 -10.04 -1.96
N ALA A 68 5.97 -9.80 -2.84
CA ALA A 68 6.48 -8.46 -3.10
C ALA A 68 5.38 -7.53 -3.67
N LEU A 69 4.53 -8.04 -4.56
CA LEU A 69 3.38 -7.31 -5.08
C LEU A 69 2.32 -7.02 -4.01
N LYS A 70 2.06 -7.96 -3.09
CA LYS A 70 1.16 -7.73 -1.95
C LYS A 70 1.68 -6.60 -1.07
N PHE A 71 2.98 -6.60 -0.74
CA PHE A 71 3.61 -5.52 0.00
C PHE A 71 3.52 -4.18 -0.74
N ARG A 72 3.85 -4.16 -2.04
CA ARG A 72 3.70 -2.99 -2.89
C ARG A 72 2.27 -2.45 -2.88
N ASN A 73 1.29 -3.32 -3.11
CA ASN A 73 -0.11 -2.93 -3.23
C ASN A 73 -0.69 -2.40 -1.90
N ARG A 74 -0.13 -2.82 -0.77
CA ARG A 74 -0.52 -2.34 0.55
C ARG A 74 -0.08 -0.90 0.84
N PHE A 75 1.04 -0.46 0.31
CA PHE A 75 1.62 0.85 0.66
C PHE A 75 1.76 1.82 -0.51
N ALA A 76 1.69 1.35 -1.76
CA ALA A 76 1.72 2.18 -2.95
C ALA A 76 0.36 2.83 -3.22
N MET A 77 0.35 3.97 -3.92
CA MET A 77 -0.88 4.72 -4.23
C MET A 77 -1.86 3.93 -5.12
N CYS A 78 -1.33 3.23 -6.12
CA CYS A 78 -2.13 2.42 -7.05
C CYS A 78 -1.64 0.97 -7.04
N PRO A 79 -2.55 -0.01 -6.92
CA PRO A 79 -2.16 -1.41 -6.90
C PRO A 79 -1.83 -1.90 -8.32
N TYR A 80 -0.96 -2.91 -8.43
CA TYR A 80 -0.75 -3.66 -9.67
C TYR A 80 -1.49 -4.99 -9.55
N LEU A 81 -2.56 -5.17 -10.35
CA LEU A 81 -3.49 -6.30 -10.23
C LEU A 81 -3.76 -6.97 -11.59
N PRO A 82 -2.81 -7.73 -12.14
CA PRO A 82 -3.10 -8.62 -13.26
C PRO A 82 -4.12 -9.65 -12.84
N GLU A 83 -5.17 -9.83 -13.64
CA GLU A 83 -6.23 -10.78 -13.35
C GLU A 83 -5.70 -12.21 -13.15
N GLU A 84 -4.62 -12.58 -13.85
CA GLU A 84 -3.96 -13.88 -13.73
C GLU A 84 -3.36 -14.13 -12.35
N LEU A 85 -3.01 -13.07 -11.62
CA LEU A 85 -2.45 -13.16 -10.26
C LEU A 85 -3.51 -13.03 -9.16
N ILE A 86 -4.77 -12.73 -9.51
CA ILE A 86 -5.87 -12.67 -8.55
C ILE A 86 -6.35 -14.10 -8.27
N PRO A 87 -6.24 -14.59 -7.01
CA PRO A 87 -6.74 -15.91 -6.62
C PRO A 87 -8.24 -16.04 -6.92
N VAL A 88 -8.65 -17.20 -7.43
CA VAL A 88 -10.02 -17.42 -7.92
C VAL A 88 -11.08 -17.21 -6.84
N ASP A 89 -10.77 -17.60 -5.61
CA ASP A 89 -11.58 -17.42 -4.40
C ASP A 89 -11.73 -15.95 -3.98
N CYS A 90 -10.78 -15.09 -4.36
CA CYS A 90 -10.84 -13.65 -4.14
C CYS A 90 -11.59 -12.89 -5.25
N ARG A 91 -11.88 -13.54 -6.39
CA ARG A 91 -12.51 -12.88 -7.54
C ARG A 91 -13.98 -12.59 -7.24
N LYS A 92 -14.34 -11.31 -7.31
CA LYS A 92 -15.71 -10.83 -7.36
C LYS A 92 -16.04 -10.55 -8.83
N VAL A 93 -16.85 -11.41 -9.43
CA VAL A 93 -17.35 -11.18 -10.79
C VAL A 93 -18.54 -10.24 -10.68
N SER A 94 -18.43 -9.05 -11.27
CA SER A 94 -19.59 -8.16 -11.34
C SER A 94 -20.65 -8.78 -12.25
N MET A 95 -21.85 -9.01 -11.70
CA MET A 95 -23.01 -9.51 -12.46
C MET A 95 -23.45 -8.50 -13.53
N TYR A 96 -23.13 -7.22 -13.33
CA TYR A 96 -23.39 -6.14 -14.28
C TYR A 96 -22.09 -5.77 -14.99
N SER A 97 -21.85 -6.39 -16.15
CA SER A 97 -20.66 -6.11 -16.99
C SER A 97 -20.54 -4.65 -17.46
N PHE A 98 -21.58 -3.84 -17.27
CA PHE A 98 -21.69 -2.47 -17.77
C PHE A 98 -21.42 -1.39 -16.72
N ILE A 99 -21.32 -1.73 -15.42
CA ILE A 99 -21.10 -0.74 -14.36
C ILE A 99 -19.69 -0.93 -13.81
N ASP A 100 -18.82 0.04 -14.05
CA ASP A 100 -17.49 0.08 -13.46
C ASP A 100 -17.59 0.66 -12.05
N ILE A 101 -17.18 -0.11 -11.04
CA ILE A 101 -17.10 0.37 -9.66
C ILE A 101 -15.85 1.24 -9.55
N SER A 102 -16.02 2.53 -9.81
CA SER A 102 -14.94 3.53 -9.77
C SER A 102 -15.13 4.59 -8.71
N GLU A 103 -16.32 4.68 -8.12
CA GLU A 103 -16.70 5.67 -7.12
C GLU A 103 -17.42 5.00 -5.97
N VAL A 104 -17.23 5.55 -4.77
CA VAL A 104 -17.96 5.15 -3.57
C VAL A 104 -18.49 6.39 -2.86
N GLU A 105 -19.57 6.21 -2.12
CA GLU A 105 -20.23 7.26 -1.36
C GLU A 105 -20.09 6.96 0.14
N TRP A 106 -19.55 7.92 0.89
CA TRP A 106 -19.37 7.79 2.34
C TRP A 106 -20.55 8.41 3.10
N PRO A 107 -20.90 7.87 4.28
CA PRO A 107 -22.03 8.38 5.05
C PRO A 107 -21.76 9.80 5.57
N LEU A 108 -22.84 10.56 5.73
CA LEU A 108 -22.79 11.90 6.30
C LEU A 108 -22.51 11.89 7.81
N LEU A 109 -21.81 12.92 8.28
CA LEU A 109 -21.76 13.28 9.71
C LEU A 109 -23.16 13.72 10.15
N SER A 110 -23.94 12.79 10.72
CA SER A 110 -25.23 13.12 11.35
C SER A 110 -25.04 13.39 12.84
N ALA A 111 -25.78 14.36 13.37
CA ALA A 111 -25.85 14.66 14.80
C ALA A 111 -26.32 13.45 15.66
N SER A 112 -26.93 12.44 15.04
CA SER A 112 -27.36 11.20 15.70
C SER A 112 -26.30 10.11 15.77
N GLY A 113 -25.16 10.26 15.07
CA GLY A 113 -24.11 9.23 15.03
C GLY A 113 -24.52 7.89 14.41
N SER A 114 -25.65 7.84 13.69
CA SER A 114 -26.20 6.63 13.06
C SER A 114 -25.65 6.45 11.64
N TYR A 115 -24.37 6.10 11.53
CA TYR A 115 -23.79 5.48 10.32
C TYR A 115 -23.34 4.07 10.66
N CYS A 116 -23.29 3.17 9.66
CA CYS A 116 -22.87 1.79 9.84
C CYS A 116 -21.45 1.77 10.44
N THR A 117 -21.39 1.52 11.74
CA THR A 117 -20.17 1.39 12.53
C THR A 117 -20.15 -0.03 13.02
N ASP A 118 -19.31 -0.82 12.40
CA ASP A 118 -19.03 -2.17 12.87
C ASP A 118 -17.67 -2.16 13.56
N PHE A 119 -17.54 -2.98 14.58
CA PHE A 119 -16.22 -3.39 15.06
C PHE A 119 -15.82 -4.60 14.24
N ASP A 120 -14.58 -4.60 13.75
CA ASP A 120 -14.05 -5.83 13.20
C ASP A 120 -13.84 -6.88 14.32
N SER A 121 -13.41 -8.09 13.94
CA SER A 121 -13.12 -9.16 14.90
C SER A 121 -12.05 -8.80 15.94
N ASN A 122 -11.27 -7.75 15.69
CA ASN A 122 -10.17 -7.29 16.52
C ASN A 122 -10.58 -6.09 17.42
N GLY A 123 -11.83 -5.64 17.32
CA GLY A 123 -12.31 -4.46 18.04
C GLY A 123 -11.87 -3.14 17.41
N GLU A 124 -11.34 -3.16 16.19
CA GLU A 124 -11.01 -1.95 15.44
C GLU A 124 -12.29 -1.32 14.90
N LEU A 125 -12.34 0.02 14.97
CA LEU A 125 -13.49 0.77 14.48
C LEU A 125 -13.49 0.76 12.95
N SER A 126 -14.61 0.37 12.35
CA SER A 126 -14.78 0.42 10.90
C SER A 126 -15.91 1.35 10.45
N ILE A 127 -15.69 2.01 9.31
CA ILE A 127 -16.66 2.82 8.58
C ILE A 127 -16.79 2.23 7.18
N CYS A 128 -18.00 1.96 6.74
CA CYS A 128 -18.27 1.42 5.39
C CYS A 128 -18.85 2.51 4.47
N SER A 129 -18.54 2.43 3.19
CA SER A 129 -19.25 3.17 2.16
C SER A 129 -20.70 2.67 2.04
N LEU A 130 -21.61 3.53 1.59
CA LEU A 130 -23.04 3.23 1.49
C LEU A 130 -23.35 2.09 0.52
N ASP A 131 -22.51 1.92 -0.51
CA ASP A 131 -22.59 0.88 -1.51
C ASP A 131 -21.84 -0.41 -1.12
N GLY A 132 -21.15 -0.40 0.03
CA GLY A 132 -20.38 -1.54 0.52
C GLY A 132 -19.17 -1.90 -0.32
N ASN A 133 -18.67 -0.99 -1.18
CA ASN A 133 -17.50 -1.21 -2.05
C ASN A 133 -16.18 -0.72 -1.43
N ALA A 134 -16.24 -0.02 -0.30
CA ALA A 134 -15.07 0.38 0.48
C ALA A 134 -15.38 0.38 1.98
N ARG A 135 -14.33 0.14 2.77
CA ARG A 135 -14.35 0.27 4.23
C ARG A 135 -13.04 0.87 4.72
N LEU A 136 -13.12 1.73 5.72
CA LEU A 136 -11.98 2.25 6.46
C LEU A 136 -11.97 1.57 7.83
N LEU A 137 -10.81 1.06 8.24
CA LEU A 137 -10.55 0.44 9.53
C LEU A 137 -9.54 1.32 10.26
N LEU A 138 -9.94 1.86 11.41
CA LEU A 138 -9.11 2.70 12.26
C LEU A 138 -8.53 1.86 13.40
N SER A 139 -7.22 1.91 13.59
CA SER A 139 -6.56 1.18 14.66
C SER A 139 -7.06 1.64 16.04
N SER A 140 -6.94 0.75 17.03
CA SER A 140 -7.29 1.07 18.42
C SER A 140 -6.49 2.26 18.98
N SER A 141 -5.27 2.51 18.50
CA SER A 141 -4.49 3.72 18.81
C SER A 141 -5.02 4.96 18.09
N GLY A 142 -5.57 4.80 16.89
CA GLY A 142 -6.00 5.89 16.00
C GLY A 142 -4.86 6.49 15.20
N ASP A 143 -3.65 5.97 15.37
CA ASP A 143 -2.42 6.44 14.73
C ASP A 143 -2.22 5.89 13.32
N GLU A 144 -2.83 4.75 13.03
CA GLU A 144 -2.83 4.10 11.73
C GLU A 144 -4.27 3.77 11.32
N PHE A 145 -4.51 3.78 10.02
CA PHE A 145 -5.74 3.23 9.47
C PHE A 145 -5.42 2.42 8.22
N SER A 146 -6.28 1.46 7.92
CA SER A 146 -6.29 0.73 6.66
C SER A 146 -7.60 0.98 5.93
N VAL A 147 -7.54 0.98 4.61
CA VAL A 147 -8.71 1.05 3.75
C VAL A 147 -8.78 -0.22 2.93
N GLU A 148 -9.91 -0.90 2.96
CA GLU A 148 -10.19 -1.98 2.04
C GLU A 148 -11.20 -1.50 1.01
N PHE A 149 -10.88 -1.67 -0.27
CA PHE A 149 -11.76 -1.24 -1.34
C PHE A 149 -11.74 -2.23 -2.50
N LEU A 150 -12.84 -2.26 -3.23
CA LEU A 150 -12.98 -3.11 -4.39
C LEU A 150 -12.24 -2.49 -5.58
N CYS A 151 -11.30 -3.22 -6.16
CA CYS A 151 -10.50 -2.75 -7.29
C CYS A 151 -10.60 -3.72 -8.47
N ARG A 152 -10.73 -3.16 -9.68
CA ARG A 152 -10.83 -3.94 -10.91
C ARG A 152 -9.46 -4.52 -11.29
N GLY A 153 -9.42 -5.83 -11.52
CA GLY A 153 -8.27 -6.49 -12.12
C GLY A 153 -8.07 -6.07 -13.58
N VAL A 154 -6.83 -6.01 -14.03
CA VAL A 154 -6.51 -5.64 -15.41
C VAL A 154 -6.29 -6.91 -16.22
N SER A 155 -7.08 -7.05 -17.29
CA SER A 155 -6.98 -8.16 -18.25
C SER A 155 -6.29 -7.71 -19.54
N PRO A 156 -5.73 -8.64 -20.35
CA PRO A 156 -5.12 -8.31 -21.63
C PRO A 156 -6.09 -7.67 -22.64
N ALA A 157 -7.36 -8.08 -22.60
CA ALA A 157 -8.41 -7.51 -23.43
C ALA A 157 -8.64 -6.03 -23.07
N LEU A 158 -8.72 -5.70 -21.78
CA LEU A 158 -8.88 -4.32 -21.30
C LEU A 158 -7.66 -3.46 -21.64
N ALA A 159 -6.45 -4.01 -21.48
CA ALA A 159 -5.20 -3.31 -21.80
C ALA A 159 -5.05 -2.99 -23.31
N SER A 160 -5.77 -3.70 -24.19
CA SER A 160 -5.74 -3.47 -25.64
C SER A 160 -6.68 -2.33 -26.03
N ILE A 161 -7.83 -2.20 -25.36
CA ILE A 161 -8.83 -1.14 -25.61
C ILE A 161 -8.25 0.24 -25.25
N THR A 162 -7.55 0.36 -24.12
CA THR A 162 -6.95 1.64 -23.68
C THR A 162 -5.79 2.11 -24.56
N ASN A 163 -5.16 1.23 -25.34
CA ASN A 163 -4.05 1.60 -26.24
C ASN A 163 -4.53 2.10 -27.61
N THR A 164 -5.80 1.85 -27.97
CA THR A 164 -6.32 2.16 -29.31
C THR A 164 -6.69 3.65 -29.47
N SER A 165 -6.82 4.39 -28.37
CA SER A 165 -7.06 5.84 -28.41
C SER A 165 -5.83 6.68 -28.79
N ALA A 166 -4.64 6.06 -28.92
CA ALA A 166 -3.39 6.75 -29.26
C ALA A 166 -2.78 6.37 -30.63
N SER A 167 -3.46 5.53 -31.43
CA SER A 167 -2.92 5.13 -32.74
C SER A 167 -4.03 4.91 -33.78
N MET A 168 -4.58 6.02 -34.28
CA MET A 168 -5.19 6.04 -35.61
C MET A 168 -4.12 6.47 -36.60
N ASN A 169 -3.43 5.49 -37.18
CA ASN A 169 -3.00 5.47 -38.58
C ASN A 169 -2.05 4.29 -38.86
N ARG A 170 -2.60 3.20 -39.40
CA ARG A 170 -2.16 2.52 -40.64
C ARG A 170 -2.92 1.21 -40.78
N GLY A 171 -3.57 1.05 -41.93
CA GLY A 171 -4.29 -0.17 -42.28
C GLY A 171 -3.35 -1.36 -42.37
N THR A 172 -3.70 -2.44 -41.70
CA THR A 172 -3.24 -3.78 -42.06
C THR A 172 -4.27 -4.78 -41.56
N SER A 173 -4.87 -5.51 -42.50
CA SER A 173 -5.88 -6.53 -42.25
C SER A 173 -5.27 -7.70 -41.47
N ALA A 174 -5.52 -7.73 -40.17
CA ALA A 174 -5.36 -8.93 -39.36
C ALA A 174 -6.76 -9.41 -38.95
N SER A 175 -7.05 -10.68 -39.25
CA SER A 175 -8.24 -11.44 -38.89
C SER A 175 -8.84 -11.00 -37.55
N VAL A 176 -9.92 -10.21 -37.63
CA VAL A 176 -10.76 -9.83 -36.49
C VAL A 176 -11.46 -11.09 -36.01
N GLN A 177 -10.94 -11.69 -34.93
CA GLN A 177 -11.77 -12.58 -34.12
C GLN A 177 -13.00 -11.77 -33.68
N SER A 178 -14.18 -12.30 -33.96
CA SER A 178 -15.47 -11.70 -33.65
C SER A 178 -15.50 -11.18 -32.19
N PRO A 179 -15.95 -9.93 -31.94
CA PRO A 179 -16.02 -9.36 -30.59
C PRO A 179 -17.03 -10.06 -29.67
N VAL A 180 -17.76 -11.07 -30.16
CA VAL A 180 -18.87 -11.72 -29.47
C VAL A 180 -18.41 -12.77 -28.44
N THR A 181 -17.21 -13.35 -28.55
CA THR A 181 -16.73 -14.39 -27.61
C THR A 181 -16.03 -13.85 -26.36
N LEU A 182 -15.63 -12.58 -26.32
CA LEU A 182 -14.95 -11.97 -25.16
C LEU A 182 -15.91 -11.36 -24.12
N LEU A 183 -17.21 -11.35 -24.39
CA LEU A 183 -18.25 -10.78 -23.51
C LEU A 183 -18.75 -11.75 -22.42
N ARG A 184 -18.21 -12.97 -22.32
CA ARG A 184 -18.82 -14.01 -21.46
C ARG A 184 -18.37 -13.94 -20.00
N GLU A 185 -17.27 -13.27 -19.69
CA GLU A 185 -16.78 -13.11 -18.32
C GLU A 185 -16.77 -11.63 -17.98
N GLY A 186 -17.64 -11.23 -17.05
CA GLY A 186 -17.74 -9.87 -16.56
C GLY A 186 -16.41 -9.39 -15.94
N PRO A 187 -16.25 -8.08 -15.70
CA PRO A 187 -15.05 -7.55 -15.07
C PRO A 187 -14.79 -8.24 -13.71
N VAL A 188 -13.55 -8.69 -13.53
CA VAL A 188 -13.09 -9.28 -12.27
C VAL A 188 -12.63 -8.17 -11.34
N TYR A 189 -13.18 -8.17 -10.13
CA TYR A 189 -12.76 -7.32 -9.04
C TYR A 189 -12.14 -8.16 -7.91
N THR A 190 -11.33 -7.51 -7.08
CA THR A 190 -10.81 -8.08 -5.84
C THR A 190 -10.74 -6.98 -4.79
N TRP A 191 -10.83 -7.37 -3.52
CA TRP A 191 -10.54 -6.47 -2.41
C TRP A 191 -9.05 -6.16 -2.34
N VAL A 192 -8.74 -4.90 -2.10
CA VAL A 192 -7.39 -4.38 -1.91
C VAL A 192 -7.35 -3.68 -0.57
N VAL A 193 -6.36 -4.02 0.26
CA VAL A 193 -6.09 -3.31 1.52
C VAL A 193 -4.90 -2.39 1.31
N GLN A 194 -5.08 -1.10 1.59
CA GLN A 194 -3.98 -0.13 1.72
C GLN A 194 -3.85 0.33 3.17
N SER A 195 -2.63 0.55 3.64
CA SER A 195 -2.35 1.02 5.00
C SER A 195 -1.69 2.39 4.99
N HIS A 196 -2.14 3.27 5.89
CA HIS A 196 -1.83 4.69 5.89
C HIS A 196 -1.65 5.24 7.31
N SER A 197 -0.84 6.29 7.43
CA SER A 197 -0.70 7.03 8.68
C SER A 197 -1.87 7.98 8.83
N SER A 198 -2.47 8.04 10.02
CA SER A 198 -3.47 9.05 10.35
C SER A 198 -2.89 10.48 10.39
N PHE A 199 -1.56 10.61 10.50
CA PHE A 199 -0.88 11.91 10.58
C PHE A 199 -0.69 12.57 9.20
N SER A 200 -0.58 11.77 8.15
CA SER A 200 -0.46 12.23 6.78
C SER A 200 -1.35 11.41 5.83
N PRO A 201 -2.68 11.49 6.00
CA PRO A 201 -3.60 10.70 5.20
C PRO A 201 -3.59 11.16 3.73
N PRO A 202 -3.71 10.26 2.76
CA PRO A 202 -3.96 10.65 1.38
C PRO A 202 -5.27 11.46 1.28
N PRO A 203 -5.35 12.50 0.43
CA PRO A 203 -6.56 13.33 0.30
C PRO A 203 -7.84 12.54 0.06
N LEU A 204 -7.74 11.42 -0.66
CA LEU A 204 -8.85 10.52 -0.95
C LEU A 204 -9.50 9.95 0.31
N TRP A 205 -8.71 9.68 1.34
CA TRP A 205 -9.14 9.00 2.56
C TRP A 205 -9.29 9.93 3.74
N CYS A 206 -9.08 11.24 3.55
CA CYS A 206 -9.34 12.24 4.58
C CYS A 206 -10.78 12.09 5.07
N TYR A 207 -11.79 12.42 4.26
CA TYR A 207 -13.19 12.38 4.72
C TYR A 207 -13.61 11.11 5.50
N PRO A 208 -13.45 9.87 5.01
CA PRO A 208 -13.82 8.70 5.81
C PRO A 208 -13.03 8.54 7.10
N LEU A 209 -11.78 9.02 7.16
CA LEU A 209 -11.01 9.03 8.40
C LEU A 209 -11.65 9.97 9.44
N SER A 210 -12.33 11.08 9.05
CA SER A 210 -12.85 12.03 10.06
C SER A 210 -14.10 11.46 10.68
N LEU A 211 -14.87 10.71 9.89
CA LEU A 211 -15.99 9.92 10.38
C LEU A 211 -15.50 8.95 11.47
N ALA A 212 -14.44 8.19 11.18
CA ALA A 212 -13.89 7.24 12.14
C ALA A 212 -13.34 7.94 13.40
N MET A 213 -12.55 9.00 13.24
CA MET A 213 -11.97 9.73 14.37
C MET A 213 -13.06 10.41 15.23
N SER A 214 -14.08 10.99 14.61
CA SER A 214 -15.22 11.59 15.31
C SER A 214 -16.00 10.54 16.12
N ARG A 215 -16.24 9.36 15.54
CA ARG A 215 -16.88 8.24 16.24
C ARG A 215 -16.07 7.81 17.46
N LYS A 216 -14.76 7.64 17.28
CA LYS A 216 -13.85 7.20 18.33
C LYS A 216 -13.90 8.14 19.54
N ARG A 217 -13.84 9.46 19.30
CA ARG A 217 -14.00 10.48 20.36
C ARG A 217 -15.35 10.39 21.06
N SER A 218 -16.43 10.26 20.27
CA SER A 218 -17.78 10.10 20.83
C SER A 218 -17.92 8.87 21.72
N MET A 219 -17.23 7.77 21.40
CA MET A 219 -17.25 6.55 22.21
C MET A 219 -16.42 6.66 23.50
N GLN A 220 -15.35 7.45 23.48
CA GLN A 220 -14.50 7.70 24.65
C GLN A 220 -15.15 8.67 25.65
N GLY A 221 -16.37 9.15 25.38
CA GLY A 221 -17.10 10.04 26.29
C GLY A 221 -16.55 11.47 26.29
N GLU A 222 -15.72 11.82 25.31
CA GLU A 222 -15.31 13.20 25.04
C GLU A 222 -16.53 13.95 24.46
N PHE A 223 -17.44 14.35 25.35
CA PHE A 223 -18.55 15.22 25.01
C PHE A 223 -17.99 16.61 24.66
N LEU A 224 -18.64 17.29 23.72
CA LEU A 224 -18.27 18.59 23.15
C LEU A 224 -18.21 19.75 24.18
N GLU A 225 -17.29 19.74 25.13
CA GLU A 225 -16.95 20.92 25.95
C GLU A 225 -15.66 21.60 25.48
N GLU A 226 -14.84 20.95 24.65
CA GLU A 226 -13.57 21.52 24.14
C GLU A 226 -13.63 22.03 22.69
N ALA A 227 -14.82 22.04 22.07
CA ALA A 227 -15.03 22.49 20.68
C ALA A 227 -14.72 23.98 20.43
N GLN A 228 -14.29 24.74 21.45
CA GLN A 228 -13.85 26.13 21.30
C GLN A 228 -12.33 26.31 21.32
N ASN A 229 -11.53 25.32 21.73
CA ASN A 229 -10.08 25.49 21.90
C ASN A 229 -9.19 24.42 21.25
N GLN A 230 -9.75 23.42 20.56
CA GLN A 230 -8.96 22.47 19.77
C GLN A 230 -9.28 22.64 18.29
N GLU A 231 -8.23 22.92 17.52
CA GLU A 231 -8.25 23.07 16.07
C GLU A 231 -9.08 21.94 15.43
N ALA A 232 -10.19 22.32 14.78
CA ALA A 232 -10.89 21.41 13.89
C ALA A 232 -9.86 20.74 12.98
N LEU A 233 -9.94 19.41 12.81
CA LEU A 233 -9.04 18.68 11.91
C LEU A 233 -8.98 19.47 10.58
N PRO A 234 -7.79 19.87 10.09
CA PRO A 234 -7.66 20.86 9.01
C PRO A 234 -8.40 20.50 7.71
N TRP A 235 -8.82 19.25 7.58
CA TRP A 235 -9.44 18.64 6.41
C TRP A 235 -10.90 18.21 6.63
N ALA A 236 -11.47 18.45 7.82
CA ALA A 236 -12.87 18.14 8.12
C ALA A 236 -13.80 19.25 7.61
N GLU A 237 -13.93 19.39 6.29
CA GLU A 237 -14.99 20.22 5.71
C GLU A 237 -16.35 19.55 5.97
N THR A 238 -17.17 20.19 6.81
CA THR A 238 -18.52 19.71 7.13
C THR A 238 -19.44 20.04 5.95
N THR A 239 -19.45 19.18 4.94
CA THR A 239 -20.37 19.31 3.80
C THR A 239 -21.69 18.59 4.11
N SER A 240 -22.81 19.24 3.79
CA SER A 240 -24.18 18.72 4.00
C SER A 240 -24.61 17.67 2.97
N GLN A 241 -23.71 17.22 2.09
CA GLN A 241 -23.93 16.19 1.07
C GLN A 241 -22.95 15.03 1.26
N ALA A 242 -23.44 13.81 1.03
CA ALA A 242 -22.63 12.61 1.09
C ALA A 242 -21.43 12.72 0.13
N GLN A 243 -20.23 12.43 0.63
CA GLN A 243 -19.01 12.68 -0.11
C GLN A 243 -18.71 11.49 -1.01
N ARG A 244 -18.70 11.74 -2.33
CA ARG A 244 -18.26 10.76 -3.32
C ARG A 244 -16.76 10.85 -3.52
N CYS A 245 -16.11 9.71 -3.65
CA CYS A 245 -14.68 9.66 -3.95
C CYS A 245 -14.37 8.57 -4.97
N HIS A 246 -13.39 8.83 -5.85
CA HIS A 246 -12.95 7.86 -6.85
C HIS A 246 -11.97 6.85 -6.24
N LEU A 247 -12.26 5.56 -6.39
CA LEU A 247 -11.38 4.50 -5.91
C LEU A 247 -10.06 4.43 -6.71
N PRO A 248 -8.95 4.01 -6.07
CA PRO A 248 -7.69 3.80 -6.77
C PRO A 248 -7.84 2.76 -7.89
N ARG A 249 -7.38 3.12 -9.09
CA ARG A 249 -7.37 2.21 -10.24
C ARG A 249 -6.10 1.37 -10.25
N ALA A 250 -6.24 0.12 -10.68
CA ALA A 250 -5.11 -0.75 -10.91
C ALA A 250 -4.21 -0.22 -12.03
N LEU A 251 -2.90 -0.39 -11.87
CA LEU A 251 -1.90 -0.02 -12.85
C LEU A 251 -1.99 -0.88 -14.11
N GLN A 252 -1.58 -0.31 -15.23
CA GLN A 252 -1.58 -0.97 -16.54
C GLN A 252 -0.68 -2.21 -16.54
N LEU A 253 -1.06 -3.23 -17.33
CA LEU A 253 -0.27 -4.47 -17.45
C LEU A 253 1.09 -4.28 -18.13
N ARG A 254 1.25 -3.19 -18.87
CA ARG A 254 2.46 -2.86 -19.63
C ARG A 254 3.00 -1.52 -19.17
N CYS A 255 4.32 -1.45 -19.03
CA CYS A 255 5.02 -0.20 -18.80
C CYS A 255 5.28 0.49 -20.16
N SER A 256 5.01 1.79 -20.24
CA SER A 256 5.32 2.61 -21.42
C SER A 256 6.81 2.89 -21.56
N SER A 257 7.56 2.87 -20.45
CA SER A 257 8.97 3.24 -20.40
C SER A 257 9.84 2.23 -19.61
N PRO A 258 9.86 0.93 -19.99
CA PRO A 258 10.59 -0.10 -19.25
C PRO A 258 12.13 0.10 -19.26
N HIS A 259 12.63 0.91 -20.19
CA HIS A 259 14.04 1.30 -20.28
C HIS A 259 14.44 2.31 -19.19
N LEU A 260 13.48 2.96 -18.53
CA LEU A 260 13.75 3.88 -17.41
C LEU A 260 13.81 3.15 -16.06
N HIS A 261 13.47 1.85 -16.02
CA HIS A 261 13.63 1.05 -14.81
C HIS A 261 15.12 0.88 -14.49
N ARG A 262 15.52 1.34 -13.30
CA ARG A 262 16.88 1.15 -12.76
C ARG A 262 16.88 -0.08 -11.87
N TRP A 263 17.84 -0.98 -12.12
CA TRP A 263 18.03 -2.22 -11.37
C TRP A 263 19.41 -2.20 -10.72
N ARG A 264 19.49 -2.56 -9.44
CA ARG A 264 20.73 -2.71 -8.69
C ARG A 264 21.15 -4.17 -8.69
N PHE A 265 22.39 -4.46 -9.04
CA PHE A 265 22.92 -5.82 -9.00
C PHE A 265 23.99 -5.89 -7.92
N ARG A 266 24.01 -6.96 -7.13
CA ARG A 266 25.03 -7.15 -6.10
C ARG A 266 26.30 -7.71 -6.77
N ASP A 267 27.22 -6.83 -7.15
CA ASP A 267 28.55 -7.27 -7.61
C ASP A 267 29.45 -7.55 -6.39
N SER A 268 30.18 -8.66 -6.42
CA SER A 268 30.94 -9.18 -5.27
C SER A 268 32.23 -8.41 -4.94
N THR A 269 32.54 -7.34 -5.66
CA THR A 269 33.85 -6.66 -5.58
C THR A 269 33.88 -5.38 -4.75
N HIS A 270 32.75 -4.83 -4.29
CA HIS A 270 32.73 -3.53 -3.60
C HIS A 270 31.83 -3.54 -2.36
N GLN A 271 32.25 -4.27 -1.32
CA GLN A 271 31.62 -4.23 0.00
C GLN A 271 31.78 -2.85 0.69
N GLU A 272 32.73 -2.02 0.24
CA GLU A 272 33.03 -0.69 0.81
C GLU A 272 32.37 0.50 0.06
N GLU A 273 32.06 0.39 -1.24
CA GLU A 273 31.26 1.43 -1.94
C GLU A 273 29.75 1.28 -1.70
N LEU A 274 29.34 0.11 -1.21
CA LEU A 274 27.96 -0.21 -0.89
C LEU A 274 27.36 0.77 0.13
N GLU A 275 28.13 1.33 1.08
CA GLU A 275 27.64 2.31 2.07
C GLU A 275 27.30 3.69 1.46
N TYR A 276 27.86 4.06 0.30
CA TYR A 276 27.61 5.38 -0.32
C TYR A 276 26.47 5.38 -1.38
N GLU A 277 26.08 4.22 -1.91
CA GLU A 277 25.02 4.11 -2.94
C GLU A 277 23.60 3.92 -2.41
N TRP A 278 23.42 3.74 -1.09
CA TRP A 278 22.08 3.69 -0.45
C TRP A 278 21.25 4.95 -0.74
N HIS A 279 21.88 6.06 -1.16
CA HIS A 279 21.30 7.41 -1.16
C HIS A 279 20.58 7.89 -2.43
N SER A 280 20.39 7.09 -3.49
CA SER A 280 19.65 7.62 -4.66
C SER A 280 18.13 7.59 -4.50
N LYS A 281 17.58 6.73 -3.65
CA LYS A 281 16.13 6.59 -3.44
C LYS A 281 15.82 6.56 -1.95
N LEU A 282 14.99 7.48 -1.50
CA LEU A 282 14.56 7.53 -0.12
C LEU A 282 13.56 6.39 0.16
N PRO A 283 13.78 5.58 1.21
CA PRO A 283 12.81 4.57 1.62
C PRO A 283 11.56 5.27 2.16
N ARG A 284 10.41 4.83 1.69
CA ARG A 284 9.09 5.30 2.15
C ARG A 284 8.53 4.36 3.21
N VAL A 285 8.63 3.05 2.99
CA VAL A 285 8.21 2.03 3.96
C VAL A 285 9.27 0.94 4.01
N VAL A 286 9.68 0.55 5.22
CA VAL A 286 10.56 -0.60 5.45
C VAL A 286 9.82 -1.59 6.34
N TRP A 287 9.89 -2.87 6.03
CA TRP A 287 9.48 -3.94 6.92
C TRP A 287 10.69 -4.82 7.20
N SER A 288 10.97 -5.06 8.48
CA SER A 288 12.07 -5.92 8.91
C SER A 288 11.68 -6.70 10.16
N GLN A 289 11.74 -8.03 10.09
CA GLN A 289 11.56 -8.92 11.25
C GLN A 289 10.30 -8.63 12.09
N GLY A 290 9.20 -8.24 11.44
CA GLY A 290 7.93 -7.92 12.10
C GLY A 290 7.74 -6.45 12.47
N VAL A 291 8.78 -5.61 12.37
CA VAL A 291 8.71 -4.17 12.60
C VAL A 291 8.50 -3.43 11.28
N LEU A 292 7.53 -2.51 11.24
CA LEU A 292 7.26 -1.64 10.11
C LEU A 292 7.77 -0.23 10.41
N TYR A 293 8.47 0.36 9.45
CA TYR A 293 8.98 1.72 9.50
C TYR A 293 8.35 2.49 8.35
N ARG A 294 7.91 3.72 8.62
CA ARG A 294 7.32 4.59 7.62
C ARG A 294 7.99 5.96 7.69
N SER A 295 8.56 6.37 6.56
CA SER A 295 9.10 7.70 6.38
C SER A 295 8.01 8.63 5.85
N LEU A 296 7.76 9.71 6.57
CA LEU A 296 6.91 10.83 6.19
C LEU A 296 7.80 12.07 6.00
N VAL A 297 7.24 13.15 5.44
CA VAL A 297 8.00 14.37 5.09
C VAL A 297 8.85 14.91 6.24
N THR A 298 8.31 14.89 7.47
CA THR A 298 8.96 15.45 8.66
C THR A 298 9.04 14.45 9.82
N THR A 299 8.65 13.20 9.61
CA THR A 299 8.41 12.27 10.73
C THR A 299 8.72 10.84 10.30
N ILE A 300 9.34 10.07 11.18
CA ILE A 300 9.48 8.63 11.02
C ILE A 300 8.57 7.95 12.04
N GLU A 301 7.74 7.03 11.57
CA GLU A 301 6.90 6.17 12.41
C GLU A 301 7.47 4.76 12.44
N VAL A 302 7.53 4.15 13.61
CA VAL A 302 7.96 2.77 13.83
C VAL A 302 6.83 2.03 14.52
N PHE A 303 6.38 0.93 13.89
CA PHE A 303 5.31 0.06 14.37
C PHE A 303 5.92 -1.30 14.74
N PRO A 304 6.10 -1.60 16.04
CA PRO A 304 6.72 -2.85 16.50
C PRO A 304 5.86 -4.11 16.27
N GLY A 305 4.56 -3.94 15.96
CA GLY A 305 3.61 -5.04 15.76
C GLY A 305 2.75 -5.37 16.98
N ASP A 306 2.90 -4.63 18.08
CA ASP A 306 2.10 -4.74 19.32
C ASP A 306 0.93 -3.74 19.39
N GLY A 307 0.66 -3.03 18.29
CA GLY A 307 -0.36 -1.98 18.22
C GLY A 307 0.10 -0.60 18.74
N SER A 308 1.35 -0.49 19.22
CA SER A 308 1.96 0.80 19.56
C SER A 308 2.65 1.44 18.35
N VAL A 309 2.88 2.76 18.43
CA VAL A 309 3.71 3.47 17.45
C VAL A 309 4.73 4.36 18.15
N ILE A 310 5.95 4.35 17.66
CA ILE A 310 7.01 5.24 18.09
C ILE A 310 7.24 6.27 16.99
N ARG A 311 7.21 7.55 17.34
CA ARG A 311 7.41 8.66 16.39
C ARG A 311 8.66 9.45 16.70
N CYS A 312 9.38 9.82 15.65
CA CYS A 312 10.47 10.78 15.70
C CYS A 312 10.18 11.92 14.73
N SER A 313 10.17 13.16 15.24
CA SER A 313 9.96 14.35 14.41
C SER A 313 11.30 15.00 14.06
N SER A 314 11.48 15.37 12.78
CA SER A 314 12.68 16.07 12.30
C SER A 314 12.87 17.45 12.92
N THR A 315 11.82 18.03 13.51
CA THR A 315 11.89 19.32 14.22
C THR A 315 12.47 19.19 15.64
N VAL A 316 12.42 18.00 16.23
CA VAL A 316 12.99 17.70 17.56
C VAL A 316 13.67 16.32 17.51
N PRO A 317 14.79 16.19 16.78
CA PRO A 317 15.36 14.90 16.38
C PRO A 317 15.86 14.02 17.55
N ASP A 318 16.01 14.60 18.76
CA ASP A 318 16.51 13.90 19.95
C ASP A 318 15.41 13.23 20.79
N TYR A 319 14.13 13.37 20.42
CA TYR A 319 13.01 12.87 21.20
C TYR A 319 12.12 11.93 20.39
N PHE A 320 11.83 10.79 21.00
CA PHE A 320 10.85 9.83 20.50
C PHE A 320 9.61 9.87 21.38
N THR A 321 8.44 9.90 20.76
CA THR A 321 7.16 9.76 21.46
C THR A 321 6.64 8.35 21.22
N HIS A 322 6.48 7.58 22.29
CA HIS A 322 5.84 6.26 22.24
C HIS A 322 4.36 6.40 22.56
N HIS A 323 3.52 6.03 21.60
CA HIS A 323 2.08 5.98 21.72
C HIS A 323 1.67 4.53 21.99
N ILE A 324 1.26 4.26 23.22
CA ILE A 324 0.84 2.93 23.66
C ILE A 324 -0.67 2.94 23.86
N THR A 325 -1.36 1.95 23.31
CA THR A 325 -2.77 1.74 23.59
C THR A 325 -2.88 0.86 24.84
N GLY A 326 -3.44 1.41 25.92
CA GLY A 326 -3.77 0.65 27.12
C GLY A 326 -4.93 -0.34 26.90
N PRO A 327 -5.16 -1.28 27.84
CA PRO A 327 -6.20 -2.30 27.73
C PRO A 327 -7.62 -1.74 27.55
N ASP A 328 -7.86 -0.49 27.98
CA ASP A 328 -9.17 0.20 27.86
C ASP A 328 -9.25 1.13 26.63
N GLY A 329 -8.28 1.07 25.71
CA GLY A 329 -8.22 1.97 24.55
C GLY A 329 -7.71 3.38 24.87
N GLN A 330 -7.20 3.61 26.08
CA GLN A 330 -6.53 4.87 26.46
C GLN A 330 -5.15 4.96 25.81
N VAL A 331 -4.87 6.06 25.12
CA VAL A 331 -3.56 6.31 24.51
C VAL A 331 -2.66 6.98 25.55
N CYS A 332 -1.62 6.30 26.01
CA CYS A 332 -0.58 6.89 26.85
C CYS A 332 0.58 7.36 25.97
N GLN A 333 0.98 8.62 26.15
CA GLN A 333 2.18 9.17 25.51
C GLN A 333 3.31 9.18 26.52
N GLN A 334 4.37 8.42 26.22
CA GLN A 334 5.60 8.46 27.00
C GLN A 334 6.72 9.08 26.17
N GLY A 335 7.29 10.18 26.67
CA GLY A 335 8.53 10.74 26.12
C GLY A 335 9.69 9.82 26.47
N VAL A 336 10.36 9.26 25.46
CA VAL A 336 11.52 8.40 25.66
C VAL A 336 12.78 9.23 25.40
N PRO A 337 13.54 9.63 26.43
CA PRO A 337 14.81 10.29 26.23
C PRO A 337 15.80 9.29 25.60
N GLN A 338 16.30 9.64 24.42
CA GLN A 338 17.49 9.05 23.81
C GLN A 338 17.49 7.49 23.73
N CYS A 339 16.68 6.92 22.83
CA CYS A 339 16.84 5.52 22.43
C CYS A 339 18.09 5.41 21.52
N ARG A 340 19.28 5.41 22.12
CA ARG A 340 20.58 5.29 21.44
C ARG A 340 20.88 3.89 20.90
N SER A 341 19.86 3.05 20.72
CA SER A 341 20.04 1.68 20.24
C SER A 341 19.02 1.34 19.15
N VAL A 342 19.56 0.92 18.02
CA VAL A 342 18.95 0.09 16.95
C VAL A 342 18.24 0.78 15.77
N LEU A 343 17.62 1.96 15.89
CA LEU A 343 16.83 2.50 14.76
C LEU A 343 17.64 3.22 13.67
N PHE A 344 18.79 3.83 14.01
CA PHE A 344 19.59 4.59 13.04
C PHE A 344 20.54 3.74 12.17
N HIS A 345 20.98 2.57 12.63
CA HIS A 345 21.88 1.71 11.84
C HIS A 345 21.17 0.82 10.80
N HIS A 346 19.84 0.82 10.78
CA HIS A 346 19.05 0.06 9.80
C HIS A 346 18.29 0.95 8.79
N CYS A 347 18.36 2.28 8.92
CA CYS A 347 17.60 3.22 8.09
C CYS A 347 18.42 4.39 7.53
N VAL A 348 19.73 4.48 7.82
CA VAL A 348 20.64 5.47 7.23
C VAL A 348 21.81 4.77 6.58
#